data_AF-I4B3W4-F1
#
_entry.id   AF-I4B3W4-F1
#
_cell.length_a   1.000
_cell.length_b   1.000
_cell.length_c   1.000
_cell.angle_alpha   90.00
_cell.angle_beta   90.00
_cell.angle_gamma   90.00
#
_symmetry.space_group_name_H-M   'P 1'
#
loop_
_entity.id
_entity.type
_entity.pdbx_description
1 polymer ?
#
loop_
_entity_poly.entity_id
_entity_poly.type
_entity_poly.pdbx_seq_one_letter_code
_entity_poly.pdbx_strand_id
1 'polypeptide(L)'
;MFRKKFSAIVVFLIFSLAIGAQDMTENENGTPVDPPRPVSAMWSNGVYYEGKVVAEKEGQSLVKWADGSGEMWVANDKIKESVAGKRAPANARKVYAQWQNGYYYKGLVIETKDGMTLVQWETQGDPTWIENKHIHPRNGHKLAAKLIGDRELSAAEKKAEAKRKQASKQEDLIKYTASCAQLRTNLDCMRTYDPCTWRNNRCQYRGH
;
A
#
# COMPACT_ATOMS: atom_id res chain seq x y z
N MET A 1 3.78 -12.87 64.76
CA MET A 1 5.19 -13.29 64.82
C MET A 1 5.43 -14.34 63.73
N PHE A 2 5.83 -13.94 62.52
CA PHE A 2 6.31 -14.85 61.46
C PHE A 2 7.12 -14.02 60.45
N ARG A 3 8.46 -14.09 60.52
CA ARG A 3 9.38 -13.44 59.58
C ARG A 3 9.79 -14.47 58.51
N LYS A 4 9.40 -14.26 57.26
CA LYS A 4 9.93 -15.01 56.10
C LYS A 4 11.16 -14.28 55.55
N LYS A 5 12.30 -14.97 55.53
CA LYS A 5 13.55 -14.52 54.91
C LYS A 5 13.49 -14.85 53.42
N PHE A 6 13.73 -13.87 52.54
CA PHE A 6 13.98 -14.10 51.12
C PHE A 6 15.50 -14.00 50.86
N SER A 7 16.09 -15.08 50.35
CA SER A 7 17.45 -15.08 49.81
C SER A 7 17.45 -14.46 48.42
N ALA A 8 18.26 -13.42 48.23
CA ALA A 8 18.53 -12.85 46.92
C ALA A 8 19.63 -13.66 46.23
N ILE A 9 19.31 -14.27 45.09
CA ILE A 9 20.28 -14.85 44.15
C ILE A 9 20.67 -13.75 43.17
N VAL A 10 21.93 -13.33 43.21
CA VAL A 10 22.52 -12.39 42.26
C VAL A 10 23.04 -13.21 41.08
N VAL A 11 22.37 -13.11 39.93
CA VAL A 11 22.82 -13.69 38.65
C VAL A 11 23.57 -12.61 37.88
N PHE A 12 24.89 -12.76 37.75
CA PHE A 12 25.72 -11.95 36.87
C PHE A 12 25.57 -12.46 35.43
N LEU A 13 24.81 -11.73 34.61
CA LEU A 13 24.72 -11.94 33.17
C LEU A 13 25.89 -11.22 32.49
N ILE A 14 26.83 -11.98 31.95
CA ILE A 14 27.92 -11.48 31.10
C ILE A 14 27.34 -11.30 29.69
N PHE A 15 27.13 -10.04 29.29
CA PHE A 15 26.77 -9.68 27.91
C PHE A 15 28.04 -9.58 27.06
N SER A 16 28.32 -10.59 26.24
CA SER A 16 29.32 -10.49 25.18
C SER A 16 28.77 -9.60 24.05
N LEU A 17 29.29 -8.37 23.92
CA LEU A 17 29.08 -7.54 22.73
C LEU A 17 29.85 -8.15 21.56
N ALA A 18 29.15 -8.81 20.65
CA ALA A 18 29.65 -9.05 19.30
C ALA A 18 29.52 -7.76 18.49
N ILE A 19 30.63 -7.06 18.27
CA ILE A 19 30.70 -5.94 17.32
C ILE A 19 30.74 -6.55 15.92
N GLY A 20 29.58 -6.62 15.27
CA GLY A 20 29.51 -6.96 13.85
C GLY A 20 30.08 -5.80 13.03
N ALA A 21 31.16 -6.06 12.30
CA ALA A 21 31.67 -5.13 11.30
C ALA A 21 30.60 -4.92 10.21
N GLN A 22 30.05 -3.71 10.13
CA GLN A 22 29.19 -3.32 9.02
C GLN A 22 30.10 -3.02 7.84
N ASP A 23 29.95 -3.84 6.80
CA ASP A 23 30.63 -3.70 5.51
C ASP A 23 30.22 -2.37 4.88
N MET A 24 31.12 -1.37 4.96
CA MET A 24 30.89 -0.05 4.36
C MET A 24 31.29 -0.14 2.89
N THR A 25 30.29 -0.16 2.02
CA THR A 25 30.50 -0.09 0.58
C THR A 25 30.91 1.33 0.21
N GLU A 26 32.16 1.53 -0.20
CA GLU A 26 32.62 2.79 -0.77
C GLU A 26 32.01 2.99 -2.16
N ASN A 27 31.52 4.19 -2.44
CA ASN A 27 31.17 4.59 -3.81
C ASN A 27 32.46 4.90 -4.61
N GLU A 28 32.36 4.99 -5.94
CA GLU A 28 33.51 5.29 -6.82
C GLU A 28 34.20 6.64 -6.51
N ASN A 29 33.61 7.47 -5.65
CA ASN A 29 34.14 8.75 -5.20
C ASN A 29 34.76 8.72 -3.79
N GLY A 30 34.84 7.56 -3.13
CA GLY A 30 35.49 7.40 -1.82
C GLY A 30 34.79 8.13 -0.67
N THR A 31 33.54 8.58 -0.84
CA THR A 31 32.76 9.15 0.25
C THR A 31 31.95 8.05 0.93
N PRO A 32 31.94 7.94 2.27
CA PRO A 32 31.10 7.00 2.99
C PRO A 32 29.65 7.10 2.51
N VAL A 33 29.08 5.99 2.08
CA VAL A 33 27.65 5.94 1.73
C VAL A 33 26.89 5.91 3.05
N ASP A 34 26.11 6.96 3.32
CA ASP A 34 25.20 6.96 4.46
C ASP A 34 24.31 5.71 4.41
N PRO A 35 24.08 5.04 5.55
CA PRO A 35 23.24 3.85 5.57
C PRO A 35 21.87 4.16 4.96
N PRO A 36 21.29 3.25 4.16
CA PRO A 36 20.03 3.51 3.49
C PRO A 36 18.94 3.97 4.47
N ARG A 37 18.46 5.19 4.27
CA ARG A 37 17.49 5.83 5.17
C ARG A 37 16.06 5.49 4.72
N PRO A 38 15.21 4.90 5.57
CA PRO A 38 13.83 4.62 5.20
C PRO A 38 13.04 5.92 5.04
N VAL A 39 12.25 6.00 3.97
CA VAL A 39 11.46 7.19 3.61
C VAL A 39 10.11 6.82 3.04
N SER A 40 9.16 7.75 3.06
CA SER A 40 8.00 7.73 2.19
C SER A 40 8.20 8.77 1.08
N ALA A 41 8.14 8.37 -0.18
CA ALA A 41 8.40 9.26 -1.33
C ALA A 41 7.18 9.32 -2.26
N MET A 42 6.90 10.51 -2.80
CA MET A 42 5.73 10.73 -3.67
C MET A 42 5.99 10.19 -5.08
N TRP A 43 5.07 9.38 -5.59
CA TRP A 43 5.06 8.91 -6.98
C TRP A 43 4.38 9.93 -7.91
N SER A 44 4.44 9.69 -9.22
CA SER A 44 3.83 10.54 -10.25
C SER A 44 2.31 10.72 -10.13
N ASN A 45 1.63 9.84 -9.38
CA ASN A 45 0.20 9.94 -9.09
C ASN A 45 -0.11 10.80 -7.84
N GLY A 46 0.91 11.41 -7.23
CA GLY A 46 0.75 12.26 -6.04
C GLY A 46 0.64 11.49 -4.72
N VAL A 47 0.84 10.17 -4.72
CA VAL A 47 0.76 9.35 -3.50
C VAL A 47 2.13 8.94 -3.01
N TYR A 48 2.26 8.86 -1.69
CA TYR A 48 3.49 8.47 -1.01
C TYR A 48 3.59 6.95 -0.85
N TYR A 49 4.74 6.40 -1.21
CA TYR A 49 5.07 4.98 -1.06
C TYR A 49 6.35 4.81 -0.25
N GLU A 50 6.45 3.71 0.48
CA GLU A 50 7.64 3.38 1.28
C GLU A 50 8.83 3.01 0.39
N GLY A 51 10.01 3.42 0.82
CA GLY A 51 11.27 3.11 0.16
C GLY A 51 12.47 3.42 1.04
N LYS A 52 13.65 3.34 0.44
CA LYS A 52 14.92 3.72 1.07
C LYS A 52 15.67 4.65 0.14
N VAL A 53 16.20 5.73 0.68
CA VAL A 53 17.17 6.56 -0.04
C VAL A 53 18.48 5.80 -0.13
N VAL A 54 18.98 5.60 -1.35
CA VAL A 54 20.24 4.89 -1.64
C VAL A 54 21.31 5.78 -2.25
N ALA A 55 20.94 6.96 -2.76
CA ALA A 55 21.85 8.01 -3.21
C ALA A 55 21.16 9.37 -3.13
N GLU A 56 21.95 10.44 -3.04
CA GLU A 56 21.45 11.82 -3.10
C GLU A 56 22.29 12.61 -4.11
N LYS A 57 21.64 13.45 -4.92
CA LYS A 57 22.27 14.29 -5.95
C LYS A 57 21.40 15.50 -6.24
N GLU A 58 21.99 16.70 -6.22
CA GLU A 58 21.36 17.93 -6.73
C GLU A 58 19.93 18.20 -6.21
N GLY A 59 19.70 18.00 -4.91
CA GLY A 59 18.37 18.22 -4.29
C GLY A 59 17.33 17.14 -4.61
N GLN A 60 17.78 15.99 -5.13
CA GLN A 60 16.99 14.78 -5.34
C GLN A 60 17.61 13.61 -4.57
N SER A 61 16.79 12.61 -4.26
CA SER A 61 17.24 11.33 -3.73
C SER A 61 16.82 10.19 -4.66
N LEU A 62 17.72 9.24 -4.88
CA LEU A 62 17.42 7.98 -5.54
C LEU A 62 16.73 7.07 -4.52
N VAL A 63 15.46 6.77 -4.77
CA VAL A 63 14.61 5.96 -3.88
C VAL A 63 14.50 4.55 -4.45
N LYS A 64 14.87 3.57 -3.64
CA LYS A 64 14.59 2.15 -3.84
C LYS A 64 13.30 1.77 -3.13
N TRP A 65 12.27 1.44 -3.89
CA TRP A 65 10.92 1.21 -3.36
C TRP A 65 10.80 -0.12 -2.61
N ALA A 66 9.97 -0.12 -1.57
CA ALA A 66 9.78 -1.30 -0.72
C ALA A 66 9.02 -2.45 -1.42
N ASP A 67 8.25 -2.15 -2.46
CA ASP A 67 7.50 -3.13 -3.28
C ASP A 67 8.38 -3.85 -4.33
N GLY A 68 9.66 -3.49 -4.42
CA GLY A 68 10.60 -4.03 -5.41
C GLY A 68 10.51 -3.36 -6.78
N SER A 69 9.70 -2.31 -6.94
CA SER A 69 9.71 -1.46 -8.13
C SER A 69 11.08 -0.83 -8.34
N GLY A 70 11.42 -0.55 -9.60
CA GLY A 70 12.72 0.02 -9.99
C GLY A 70 13.01 1.36 -9.32
N GLU A 71 14.29 1.66 -9.10
CA GLU A 71 14.73 2.88 -8.40
C GLU A 71 14.39 4.15 -9.19
N MET A 72 14.09 5.24 -8.49
CA MET A 72 13.70 6.50 -9.12
C MET A 72 14.26 7.71 -8.36
N TRP A 73 14.74 8.71 -9.10
CA TRP A 73 15.11 10.01 -8.54
C TRP A 73 13.84 10.81 -8.18
N VAL A 74 13.73 11.19 -6.92
CA VAL A 74 12.61 11.94 -6.36
C VAL A 74 13.13 13.25 -5.77
N ALA A 75 12.48 14.37 -6.05
CA ALA A 75 12.85 15.66 -5.47
C ALA A 75 12.70 15.63 -3.93
N ASN A 76 13.66 16.22 -3.21
CA ASN A 76 13.71 16.12 -1.75
C ASN A 76 12.46 16.71 -1.05
N ASP A 77 11.78 17.69 -1.66
CA ASP A 77 10.51 18.24 -1.15
C ASP A 77 9.34 17.24 -1.24
N LYS A 78 9.50 16.19 -2.05
CA LYS A 78 8.56 15.08 -2.23
C LYS A 78 8.93 13.84 -1.41
N ILE A 79 9.92 13.96 -0.53
CA ILE A 79 10.33 12.90 0.39
C ILE A 79 9.91 13.28 1.80
N LYS A 80 9.35 12.31 2.53
CA LYS A 80 8.96 12.42 3.93
C LYS A 80 9.63 11.31 4.74
N GLU A 81 9.66 11.48 6.05
CA GLU A 81 10.07 10.41 6.97
C GLU A 81 9.19 9.18 6.73
N SER A 82 9.81 7.99 6.75
CA SER A 82 9.09 6.73 6.66
C SER A 82 8.01 6.64 7.75
N VAL A 83 6.87 6.09 7.37
CA VAL A 83 5.76 5.84 8.28
C VAL A 83 5.59 4.35 8.59
N ALA A 84 6.51 3.51 8.11
CA ALA A 84 6.52 2.08 8.37
C ALA A 84 6.50 1.80 9.88
N GLY A 85 5.52 1.01 10.32
CA GLY A 85 5.35 0.66 11.73
C GLY A 85 4.73 1.75 12.62
N LYS A 86 4.51 2.98 12.12
CA LYS A 86 3.70 3.96 12.85
C LYS A 86 2.27 3.43 12.97
N ARG A 87 1.66 3.61 14.15
CA ARG A 87 0.28 3.21 14.42
C ARG A 87 -0.49 4.35 15.04
N ALA A 88 -1.77 4.42 14.74
CA ALA A 88 -2.65 5.39 15.37
C ALA A 88 -2.76 5.14 16.88
N PRO A 89 -2.75 6.17 17.72
CA PRO A 89 -2.98 6.02 19.16
C PRO A 89 -4.41 5.51 19.44
N ALA A 90 -4.64 4.93 20.62
CA ALA A 90 -5.95 4.34 20.96
C ALA A 90 -7.12 5.35 20.91
N ASN A 91 -6.84 6.63 21.15
CA ASN A 91 -7.79 7.74 21.10
C ASN A 91 -7.71 8.55 19.79
N ALA A 92 -7.16 7.96 18.72
CA ALA A 92 -7.01 8.63 17.44
C ALA A 92 -8.34 9.18 16.89
N ARG A 93 -8.26 10.35 16.26
CA ARG A 93 -9.39 10.96 15.58
C ARG A 93 -9.81 10.11 14.38
N LYS A 94 -11.10 9.73 14.35
CA LYS A 94 -11.71 8.97 13.26
C LYS A 94 -12.07 9.88 12.09
N VAL A 95 -11.61 9.51 10.90
CA VAL A 95 -11.83 10.28 9.66
C VAL A 95 -12.31 9.37 8.53
N TYR A 96 -12.82 10.02 7.49
CA TYR A 96 -12.88 9.51 6.13
C TYR A 96 -11.80 10.20 5.31
N ALA A 97 -10.98 9.42 4.59
CA ALA A 97 -9.91 9.94 3.75
C ALA A 97 -10.08 9.42 2.32
N GLN A 98 -9.85 10.28 1.32
CA GLN A 98 -9.99 9.90 -0.09
C GLN A 98 -8.79 9.05 -0.53
N TRP A 99 -9.06 7.91 -1.17
CA TRP A 99 -8.06 7.09 -1.84
C TRP A 99 -7.93 7.50 -3.32
N GLN A 100 -6.93 6.94 -4.01
CA GLN A 100 -6.62 7.23 -5.42
C GLN A 100 -7.79 7.00 -6.39
N ASN A 101 -8.69 6.08 -6.05
CA ASN A 101 -9.87 5.78 -6.87
C ASN A 101 -11.01 6.79 -6.69
N GLY A 102 -10.81 7.86 -5.91
CA GLY A 102 -11.78 8.92 -5.66
C GLY A 102 -12.80 8.60 -4.57
N TYR A 103 -12.79 7.37 -4.03
CA TYR A 103 -13.66 6.98 -2.93
C TYR A 103 -13.02 7.30 -1.57
N TYR A 104 -13.86 7.50 -0.57
CA TYR A 104 -13.47 7.76 0.80
C TYR A 104 -13.55 6.50 1.63
N TYR A 105 -12.53 6.27 2.47
CA TYR A 105 -12.42 5.09 3.34
C TYR A 105 -12.19 5.51 4.78
N LYS A 106 -12.62 4.67 5.72
CA LYS A 106 -12.41 4.88 7.15
C LYS A 106 -10.92 4.81 7.48
N GLY A 107 -10.47 5.82 8.22
CA GLY A 107 -9.13 5.83 8.79
C GLY A 107 -9.05 6.49 10.16
N LEU A 108 -7.89 6.36 10.77
CA LEU A 108 -7.50 6.94 12.05
C LEU A 108 -6.32 7.87 11.83
N VAL A 109 -6.40 9.08 12.38
CA VAL A 109 -5.31 10.07 12.28
C VAL A 109 -4.17 9.67 13.21
N ILE A 110 -2.97 9.50 12.65
CA ILE A 110 -1.73 9.33 13.40
C ILE A 110 -1.16 10.72 13.77
N GLU A 111 -0.93 11.55 12.75
CA GLU A 111 -0.38 12.90 12.92
C GLU A 111 -0.82 13.82 11.77
N THR A 112 -0.72 15.14 11.98
CA THR A 112 -1.01 16.17 10.97
C THR A 112 0.16 17.13 10.94
N LYS A 113 0.74 17.35 9.76
CA LYS A 113 1.91 18.21 9.55
C LYS A 113 1.90 18.79 8.13
N ASP A 114 2.28 20.05 7.97
CA ASP A 114 2.48 20.71 6.67
C ASP A 114 1.28 20.59 5.70
N GLY A 115 0.04 20.70 6.21
CA GLY A 115 -1.17 20.57 5.37
C GLY A 115 -1.51 19.14 4.96
N MET A 116 -0.79 18.15 5.48
CA MET A 116 -1.01 16.72 5.26
C MET A 116 -1.43 16.04 6.58
N THR A 117 -2.16 14.94 6.46
CA THR A 117 -2.53 14.07 7.57
C THR A 117 -2.09 12.66 7.27
N LEU A 118 -1.34 12.05 8.21
CA LEU A 118 -0.98 10.64 8.16
C LEU A 118 -2.16 9.81 8.67
N VAL A 119 -2.71 8.97 7.80
CA VAL A 119 -3.92 8.18 8.08
C VAL A 119 -3.58 6.69 8.11
N GLN A 120 -3.89 6.03 9.23
CA GLN A 120 -3.96 4.57 9.33
C GLN A 120 -5.32 4.10 8.80
N TRP A 121 -5.34 3.28 7.76
CA TRP A 121 -6.58 2.73 7.19
C TRP A 121 -7.17 1.63 8.08
N GLU A 122 -8.51 1.61 8.23
CA GLU A 122 -9.21 0.58 9.01
C GLU A 122 -9.47 -0.71 8.23
N THR A 123 -9.54 -0.65 6.91
CA THR A 123 -9.83 -1.81 6.05
C THR A 123 -8.60 -2.70 5.89
N GLN A 124 -7.50 -2.12 5.41
CA GLN A 124 -6.18 -2.72 5.19
C GLN A 124 -5.24 -1.66 4.59
N GLY A 125 -3.94 -1.84 4.77
CA GLY A 125 -2.90 -1.01 4.16
C GLY A 125 -2.02 -0.29 5.18
N ASP A 126 -0.84 0.10 4.72
CA ASP A 126 0.10 0.90 5.51
C ASP A 126 -0.42 2.33 5.66
N PRO A 127 -0.03 3.04 6.74
CA PRO A 127 -0.35 4.45 6.89
C PRO A 127 0.05 5.26 5.66
N THR A 128 -0.75 6.25 5.29
CA THR A 128 -0.47 7.08 4.11
C THR A 128 -0.69 8.56 4.42
N TRP A 129 0.19 9.40 3.89
CA TRP A 129 0.03 10.85 3.92
C TRP A 129 -1.03 11.29 2.90
N ILE A 130 -2.04 12.02 3.38
CA ILE A 130 -3.17 12.51 2.59
C ILE A 130 -3.31 14.02 2.78
N GLU A 131 -3.51 14.77 1.69
CA GLU A 131 -3.74 16.21 1.78
C GLU A 131 -5.00 16.52 2.59
N ASN A 132 -4.96 17.54 3.45
CA ASN A 132 -6.04 17.82 4.39
C ASN A 132 -7.39 18.11 3.71
N LYS A 133 -7.42 18.62 2.48
CA LYS A 133 -8.66 18.82 1.70
C LYS A 133 -9.38 17.51 1.34
N HIS A 134 -8.68 16.37 1.41
CA HIS A 134 -9.21 15.04 1.14
C HIS A 134 -9.59 14.28 2.43
N ILE A 135 -9.58 14.97 3.58
CA ILE A 135 -9.93 14.41 4.89
C ILE A 135 -11.25 15.02 5.37
N HIS A 136 -12.20 14.15 5.77
CA HIS A 136 -13.46 14.55 6.39
C HIS A 136 -13.61 13.91 7.79
N PRO A 137 -14.23 14.59 8.75
CA PRO A 137 -14.53 13.97 10.05
C PRO A 137 -15.50 12.79 9.88
N ARG A 138 -15.34 11.71 10.65
CA ARG A 138 -16.25 10.55 10.51
C ARG A 138 -17.71 10.88 10.84
N ASN A 139 -17.95 11.85 11.72
CA ASN A 139 -19.28 12.34 12.05
C ASN A 139 -19.51 13.69 11.39
N GLY A 140 -20.66 13.88 10.73
CA GLY A 140 -21.04 15.16 10.13
C GLY A 140 -20.33 15.52 8.80
N HIS A 141 -19.71 14.56 8.11
CA HIS A 141 -18.95 14.80 6.87
C HIS A 141 -19.75 15.31 5.67
N LYS A 142 -21.06 15.10 5.62
CA LYS A 142 -21.93 15.41 4.46
C LYS A 142 -21.54 14.74 3.13
N LEU A 143 -20.52 13.87 3.10
CA LEU A 143 -20.23 13.01 1.94
C LEU A 143 -21.46 12.19 1.52
N ALA A 144 -21.70 12.12 0.20
CA ALA A 144 -22.73 11.24 -0.35
C ALA A 144 -22.36 9.77 -0.12
N ALA A 145 -23.33 8.93 0.25
CA ALA A 145 -23.09 7.51 0.54
C ALA A 145 -22.35 6.80 -0.61
N LYS A 146 -22.68 7.10 -1.87
CA LYS A 146 -22.01 6.51 -3.04
C LYS A 146 -20.50 6.76 -3.14
N LEU A 147 -19.97 7.76 -2.42
CA LEU A 147 -18.54 8.09 -2.40
C LEU A 147 -17.79 7.37 -1.28
N ILE A 148 -18.48 6.69 -0.36
CA ILE A 148 -17.85 5.96 0.74
C ILE A 148 -17.62 4.52 0.26
N GLY A 149 -16.36 4.18 0.02
CA GLY A 149 -15.96 2.90 -0.59
C GLY A 149 -16.14 1.70 0.33
N ASP A 150 -16.08 1.91 1.65
CA ASP A 150 -16.23 0.90 2.69
C ASP A 150 -17.53 1.04 3.48
N ARG A 151 -18.55 1.64 2.86
CA ARG A 151 -19.89 1.66 3.45
C ARG A 151 -20.47 0.25 3.44
N GLU A 152 -21.27 -0.03 4.46
CA GLU A 152 -22.10 -1.21 4.43
C GLU A 152 -23.21 -1.01 3.40
N LEU A 153 -23.25 -1.90 2.41
CA LEU A 153 -24.35 -1.97 1.46
C LEU A 153 -25.56 -2.62 2.14
N SER A 154 -26.74 -2.05 1.92
CA SER A 154 -28.00 -2.69 2.32
C SER A 154 -28.19 -4.03 1.59
N ALA A 155 -29.03 -4.90 2.12
CA ALA A 155 -29.33 -6.20 1.48
C ALA A 155 -29.85 -6.02 0.04
N ALA A 156 -30.67 -4.98 -0.19
CA ALA A 156 -31.17 -4.64 -1.53
C ALA A 156 -30.05 -4.20 -2.48
N GLU A 157 -29.12 -3.36 -2.01
CA GLU A 157 -27.97 -2.93 -2.81
C GLU A 157 -27.01 -4.08 -3.11
N LYS A 158 -26.73 -4.95 -2.12
CA LYS A 158 -25.93 -6.16 -2.33
C LYS A 158 -26.56 -7.06 -3.41
N LYS A 159 -27.88 -7.24 -3.37
CA LYS A 159 -28.62 -8.02 -4.39
C LYS A 159 -28.55 -7.35 -5.76
N ALA A 160 -28.69 -6.02 -5.83
CA ALA A 160 -28.60 -5.27 -7.07
C ALA A 160 -27.19 -5.33 -7.68
N GLU A 161 -26.15 -5.21 -6.86
CA GLU A 161 -24.76 -5.34 -7.28
C GLU A 161 -24.44 -6.75 -7.77
N ALA A 162 -24.89 -7.78 -7.05
CA ALA A 162 -24.75 -9.17 -7.48
C ALA A 162 -25.42 -9.41 -8.84
N LYS A 163 -26.64 -8.88 -9.05
CA LYS A 163 -27.35 -8.96 -10.33
C LYS A 163 -26.58 -8.25 -11.45
N ARG A 164 -26.02 -7.05 -11.18
CA ARG A 164 -25.19 -6.32 -12.15
C ARG A 164 -23.92 -7.08 -12.51
N LYS A 165 -23.21 -7.64 -11.51
CA LYS A 165 -22.02 -8.48 -11.72
C LYS A 165 -22.35 -9.71 -12.56
N GLN A 166 -23.49 -10.37 -12.29
CA GLN A 166 -23.95 -11.52 -13.08
C GLN A 166 -24.28 -11.13 -14.53
N ALA A 167 -24.95 -9.98 -14.74
CA ALA A 167 -25.24 -9.47 -16.08
C ALA A 167 -23.96 -9.13 -16.85
N SER A 168 -22.99 -8.44 -16.24
CA SER A 168 -21.69 -8.15 -16.85
C SER A 168 -20.94 -9.43 -17.21
N LYS A 169 -20.90 -10.43 -16.32
CA LYS A 169 -20.28 -11.73 -16.63
C LYS A 169 -20.94 -12.42 -17.83
N GLN A 170 -22.27 -12.30 -17.95
CA GLN A 170 -23.00 -12.85 -19.09
C GLN A 170 -22.66 -12.12 -20.39
N GLU A 171 -22.56 -10.78 -20.35
CA GLU A 171 -22.15 -9.96 -21.49
C GLU A 171 -20.70 -10.30 -21.93
N ASP A 172 -19.78 -10.40 -20.98
CA ASP A 172 -18.39 -10.80 -21.23
C ASP A 172 -18.32 -12.20 -21.83
N LEU A 173 -19.10 -13.15 -21.29
CA LEU A 173 -19.18 -14.51 -21.83
C LEU A 173 -19.62 -14.48 -23.29
N ILE A 174 -20.66 -13.72 -23.64
CA ILE A 174 -21.14 -13.60 -25.02
C ILE A 174 -20.06 -12.97 -25.92
N LYS A 175 -19.48 -11.86 -25.47
CA LYS A 175 -18.48 -11.08 -26.22
C LYS A 175 -17.25 -11.94 -26.52
N TYR A 176 -16.67 -12.56 -25.50
CA TYR A 176 -15.38 -13.22 -25.61
C TYR A 176 -15.46 -14.67 -26.11
N THR A 177 -16.59 -15.37 -25.92
CA THR A 177 -16.75 -16.71 -26.50
C THR A 177 -16.66 -16.65 -28.02
N ALA A 178 -17.32 -15.68 -28.64
CA ALA A 178 -17.28 -15.50 -30.09
C ALA A 178 -15.88 -15.09 -30.58
N SER A 179 -15.24 -14.12 -29.92
CA SER A 179 -13.92 -13.64 -30.34
C SER A 179 -12.82 -14.69 -30.16
N CYS A 180 -12.80 -15.41 -29.04
CA CYS A 180 -11.79 -16.46 -28.80
C CYS A 180 -11.95 -17.62 -29.80
N ALA A 181 -13.18 -17.99 -30.17
CA ALA A 181 -13.43 -19.07 -31.13
C ALA A 181 -12.93 -18.78 -32.55
N GLN A 182 -12.68 -17.51 -32.90
CA GLN A 182 -12.14 -17.13 -34.21
C GLN A 182 -10.63 -17.41 -34.34
N LEU A 183 -9.92 -17.59 -33.21
CA LEU A 183 -8.47 -17.83 -33.18
C LEU A 183 -8.18 -19.31 -33.43
N ARG A 184 -7.57 -19.60 -34.58
CA ARG A 184 -7.38 -20.98 -35.08
C ARG A 184 -6.07 -21.63 -34.66
N THR A 185 -5.09 -20.85 -34.26
CA THR A 185 -3.77 -21.37 -33.90
C THR A 185 -3.48 -21.13 -32.42
N ASN A 186 -2.67 -22.00 -31.83
CA ASN A 186 -2.16 -21.83 -30.48
C ASN A 186 -1.43 -20.48 -30.34
N LEU A 187 -0.60 -20.13 -31.33
CA LEU A 187 0.16 -18.90 -31.33
C LEU A 187 -0.74 -17.65 -31.32
N ASP A 188 -1.81 -17.62 -32.11
CA ASP A 188 -2.75 -16.49 -32.15
C ASP A 188 -3.55 -16.39 -30.84
N CYS A 189 -3.95 -17.53 -30.28
CA CYS A 189 -4.64 -17.60 -28.99
C CYS A 189 -3.80 -17.07 -27.83
N MET A 190 -2.49 -17.34 -27.83
CA MET A 190 -1.57 -16.88 -26.80
C MET A 190 -1.16 -15.41 -26.97
N ARG A 191 -1.31 -14.84 -28.18
CA ARG A 191 -1.02 -13.43 -28.48
C ARG A 191 -2.15 -12.50 -28.07
N THR A 192 -3.39 -12.98 -28.06
CA THR A 192 -4.48 -12.25 -27.42
C THR A 192 -4.26 -12.30 -25.91
N TYR A 193 -3.69 -11.22 -25.35
CA TYR A 193 -3.72 -10.99 -23.90
C TYR A 193 -5.16 -11.26 -23.39
N ASP A 194 -5.24 -11.88 -22.20
CA ASP A 194 -6.44 -12.29 -21.45
C ASP A 194 -7.75 -11.64 -22.00
N PRO A 195 -8.70 -12.44 -22.54
CA PRO A 195 -9.28 -13.53 -21.77
C PRO A 195 -9.35 -14.91 -22.44
N CYS A 196 -8.57 -15.17 -23.49
CA CYS A 196 -8.59 -16.46 -24.19
C CYS A 196 -7.54 -17.45 -23.65
N THR A 197 -7.82 -18.76 -23.75
CA THR A 197 -6.90 -19.84 -23.38
C THR A 197 -6.99 -21.00 -24.38
N TRP A 198 -5.85 -21.60 -24.72
CA TRP A 198 -5.80 -22.76 -25.62
C TRP A 198 -6.09 -24.05 -24.83
N ARG A 199 -7.22 -24.71 -25.12
CA ARG A 199 -7.62 -25.99 -24.50
C ARG A 199 -8.31 -26.89 -25.52
N ASN A 200 -8.00 -28.19 -25.48
CA ASN A 200 -8.58 -29.20 -26.37
C ASN A 200 -8.40 -28.85 -27.86
N ASN A 201 -7.18 -28.41 -28.23
CA ASN A 201 -6.82 -28.02 -29.60
C ASN A 201 -7.68 -26.89 -30.20
N ARG A 202 -8.22 -26.01 -29.34
CA ARG A 202 -8.98 -24.81 -29.76
C ARG A 202 -8.80 -23.68 -28.75
N CYS A 203 -8.95 -22.44 -29.21
CA CYS A 203 -8.95 -21.27 -28.34
C CYS A 203 -10.34 -21.05 -27.73
N GLN A 204 -10.42 -20.84 -26.42
CA GLN A 204 -11.67 -20.71 -25.66
C GLN A 204 -11.58 -19.54 -24.67
N TYR A 205 -12.72 -18.92 -24.34
CA TYR A 205 -12.79 -17.94 -23.26
C TYR A 205 -12.53 -18.62 -21.91
N ARG A 206 -11.64 -18.05 -21.10
CA ARG A 206 -11.21 -18.63 -19.82
C ARG A 206 -12.25 -18.46 -18.70
N GLY A 207 -13.05 -17.39 -18.75
CA GLY A 207 -14.00 -17.02 -17.71
C GLY A 207 -13.34 -16.53 -16.42
N HIS A 208 -13.56 -15.27 -16.06
CA HIS A 208 -13.18 -14.69 -14.76
C HIS A 208 -14.43 -14.25 -13.96
#